data_AF-K5W6H5-F1
#
_entry.id   AF-K5W6H5-F1
#
_cell.length_a   1.000
_cell.length_b   1.000
_cell.length_c   1.000
_cell.angle_alpha   90.00
_cell.angle_beta   90.00
_cell.angle_gamma   90.00
#
_symmetry.space_group_name_H-M   'P 1'
#
loop_
_entity.id
_entity.type
_entity.pdbx_description
1 polymer ?
#
loop_
_entity_poly.entity_id
_entity_poly.type
_entity_poly.pdbx_seq_one_letter_code
_entity_poly.pdbx_strand_id
1 'polypeptide(L)'
;MEPQVISPASTFTPQSLLLVSLVAALLCVAIAFFVNRRTSRSKGTDLLLVGAPDAGKTALLTALAYDQSLPTLTSMQTNSSVYSISSNKSFLVVDIPGHPRIRTQVQEHLSSAKAIAFVVDASTISRNGAAVAEHLHTILHAITSLPPSQSLPSLLIVAHKADLLKAGTSVNQNEPLAVTRVKTILERELEKRRASQSGGVGIEGLGAEDEKTEMGGLDCGNGTNAFKFDDWEGGEVAFVSTFVRQAKPNSDDEKCDADGGLMDLRNWLADNM
;
A
#
# COMPACT_ATOMS: atom_id res chain seq x y z
N MET A 1 66.36 -35.10 -25.35
CA MET A 1 65.23 -34.28 -24.89
C MET A 1 64.14 -35.25 -24.45
N GLU A 2 64.07 -35.56 -23.16
CA GLU A 2 62.96 -36.33 -22.60
C GLU A 2 61.91 -35.36 -22.04
N PRO A 3 60.61 -35.60 -22.27
CA PRO A 3 59.55 -34.78 -21.73
C PRO A 3 59.34 -35.11 -20.25
N GLN A 4 59.55 -34.13 -19.36
CA GLN A 4 59.12 -34.24 -17.97
C GLN A 4 57.60 -34.19 -17.91
N VAL A 5 56.99 -35.36 -17.67
CA VAL A 5 55.60 -35.49 -17.25
C VAL A 5 55.48 -35.01 -15.81
N ILE A 6 54.90 -33.81 -15.64
CA ILE A 6 54.55 -33.28 -14.32
C ILE A 6 53.33 -34.08 -13.84
N SER A 7 53.58 -35.12 -13.04
CA SER A 7 52.52 -35.90 -12.38
C SER A 7 51.76 -35.00 -11.39
N PRO A 8 50.43 -34.81 -11.52
CA PRO A 8 49.62 -33.98 -10.62
C PRO A 8 49.39 -34.60 -9.22
N ALA A 9 50.04 -35.72 -8.92
CA ALA A 9 49.78 -36.53 -7.73
C ALA A 9 50.43 -35.99 -6.43
N SER A 10 51.35 -35.02 -6.52
CA SER A 10 52.06 -34.45 -5.36
C SER A 10 51.32 -33.31 -4.64
N THR A 11 50.14 -32.93 -5.13
CA THR A 11 49.37 -31.77 -4.61
C THR A 11 48.44 -32.08 -3.43
N PHE A 12 48.29 -33.36 -3.06
CA PHE A 12 47.34 -33.81 -2.02
C PHE A 12 48.05 -34.24 -0.73
N THR A 13 48.62 -33.27 0.00
CA THR A 13 49.04 -33.49 1.39
C THR A 13 47.83 -33.30 2.32
N PRO A 14 47.79 -33.93 3.51
CA PRO A 14 46.67 -33.74 4.45
C PRO A 14 46.47 -32.27 4.83
N GLN A 15 47.53 -31.46 4.81
CA GLN A 15 47.48 -30.02 5.04
C GLN A 15 46.85 -29.25 3.87
N SER A 16 47.12 -29.63 2.60
CA SER A 16 46.47 -29.00 1.45
C SER A 16 44.97 -29.34 1.40
N LEU A 17 44.58 -30.55 1.81
CA LEU A 17 43.17 -30.94 1.94
C LEU A 17 42.42 -30.11 2.99
N LEU A 18 43.05 -29.82 4.15
CA LEU A 18 42.45 -28.97 5.18
C LEU A 18 42.30 -27.50 4.73
N LEU A 19 43.29 -26.97 4.00
CA LEU A 19 43.19 -25.61 3.46
C LEU A 19 42.11 -25.51 2.38
N VAL A 20 42.02 -26.51 1.49
CA VAL A 20 40.98 -26.56 0.46
C VAL A 20 39.59 -26.68 1.09
N SER A 21 39.42 -27.49 2.15
CA SER A 21 38.12 -27.62 2.83
C SER A 21 37.72 -26.35 3.57
N LEU A 22 38.68 -25.65 4.21
CA LEU A 22 38.44 -24.37 4.87
C LEU A 22 38.02 -23.29 3.87
N VAL A 23 38.73 -23.19 2.74
CA VAL A 23 38.41 -22.24 1.67
C VAL A 23 37.04 -22.57 1.07
N ALA A 24 36.75 -23.84 0.80
CA ALA A 24 35.44 -24.27 0.30
C ALA A 24 34.32 -23.96 1.30
N ALA A 25 34.53 -24.17 2.59
CA ALA A 25 33.56 -23.84 3.63
C ALA A 25 33.29 -22.32 3.71
N LEU A 26 34.34 -21.49 3.67
CA LEU A 26 34.19 -20.03 3.62
C LEU A 26 33.45 -19.56 2.38
N LEU A 27 33.72 -20.17 1.22
CA LEU A 27 33.03 -19.86 -0.03
C LEU A 27 31.56 -20.27 0.02
N CYS A 28 31.25 -21.45 0.57
CA CYS A 28 29.87 -21.90 0.80
C CYS A 28 29.11 -20.98 1.77
N VAL A 29 29.74 -20.54 2.87
CA VAL A 29 29.12 -19.60 3.81
C VAL A 29 28.92 -18.23 3.15
N ALA A 30 29.88 -17.74 2.38
CA ALA A 30 29.76 -16.48 1.64
C ALA A 30 28.63 -16.55 0.60
N ILE A 31 28.53 -17.65 -0.17
CA ILE A 31 27.45 -17.88 -1.13
C ILE A 31 26.11 -17.99 -0.40
N ALA A 32 26.02 -18.77 0.68
CA ALA A 32 24.80 -18.91 1.45
C ALA A 32 24.35 -17.55 2.01
N PHE A 33 25.28 -16.76 2.56
CA PHE A 33 25.00 -15.40 3.03
C PHE A 33 24.54 -14.48 1.88
N PHE A 34 25.18 -14.55 0.71
CA PHE A 34 24.80 -13.74 -0.45
C PHE A 34 23.45 -14.14 -1.05
N VAL A 35 23.15 -15.43 -1.12
CA VAL A 35 21.89 -15.99 -1.61
C VAL A 35 20.77 -15.64 -0.63
N ASN A 36 20.97 -15.85 0.67
CA ASN A 36 19.97 -15.53 1.69
C ASN A 36 19.70 -14.02 1.76
N ARG A 37 20.74 -13.19 1.59
CA ARG A 37 20.61 -11.73 1.52
C ARG A 37 19.92 -11.25 0.23
N ARG A 38 20.03 -12.00 -0.88
CA ARG A 38 19.31 -11.69 -2.14
C ARG A 38 17.85 -12.15 -2.11
N THR A 39 17.54 -13.27 -1.47
CA THR A 39 16.18 -13.82 -1.35
C THR A 39 15.28 -13.03 -0.42
N SER A 40 15.84 -12.29 0.55
CA SER A 40 15.02 -11.61 1.56
C SER A 40 14.29 -10.35 1.07
N ARG A 41 14.56 -9.87 -0.16
CA ARG A 41 13.81 -8.76 -0.77
C ARG A 41 12.70 -9.32 -1.65
N SER A 42 11.73 -9.98 -1.03
CA SER A 42 10.45 -10.29 -1.64
C SER A 42 9.82 -8.96 -2.05
N LYS A 43 9.81 -8.65 -3.35
CA LYS A 43 9.03 -7.54 -3.87
C LYS A 43 7.58 -8.03 -3.91
N GLY A 44 6.72 -7.40 -3.13
CA GLY A 44 5.29 -7.63 -3.21
C GLY A 44 4.78 -7.38 -4.64
N THR A 45 3.73 -8.09 -5.03
CA THR A 45 3.05 -7.94 -6.33
C THR A 45 1.63 -7.39 -6.18
N ASP A 46 1.11 -7.32 -4.96
CA ASP A 46 -0.33 -7.19 -4.76
C ASP A 46 -0.77 -5.73 -4.56
N LEU A 47 -1.99 -5.42 -4.98
CA LEU A 47 -2.69 -4.19 -4.67
C LEU A 47 -3.65 -4.43 -3.50
N LEU A 48 -3.43 -3.76 -2.37
CA LEU A 48 -4.37 -3.82 -1.25
C LEU A 48 -5.38 -2.68 -1.33
N LEU A 49 -6.68 -3.00 -1.43
CA LEU A 49 -7.75 -2.02 -1.27
C LEU A 49 -8.11 -1.93 0.21
N VAL A 50 -7.86 -0.76 0.80
CA VAL A 50 -8.12 -0.47 2.21
C VAL A 50 -8.93 0.82 2.31
N GLY A 51 -9.67 1.02 3.39
CA GLY A 51 -10.47 2.24 3.57
C GLY A 51 -11.68 2.04 4.45
N ALA A 52 -12.39 3.14 4.73
CA ALA A 52 -13.58 3.14 5.57
C ALA A 52 -14.68 2.19 5.05
N PRO A 53 -15.55 1.65 5.92
CA PRO A 53 -16.76 0.98 5.47
C PRO A 53 -17.57 1.91 4.55
N ASP A 54 -18.25 1.33 3.56
CA ASP A 54 -19.06 2.04 2.56
C ASP A 54 -18.32 3.02 1.64
N ALA A 55 -16.98 3.06 1.69
CA ALA A 55 -16.16 3.86 0.79
C ALA A 55 -16.26 3.43 -0.69
N GLY A 56 -16.80 2.23 -0.96
CA GLY A 56 -16.95 1.70 -2.33
C GLY A 56 -15.84 0.72 -2.76
N LYS A 57 -15.03 0.19 -1.82
CA LYS A 57 -13.93 -0.75 -2.12
C LYS A 57 -14.36 -1.93 -2.99
N THR A 58 -15.44 -2.60 -2.61
CA THR A 58 -15.95 -3.78 -3.33
C THR A 58 -16.55 -3.41 -4.70
N ALA A 59 -17.19 -2.24 -4.81
CA ALA A 59 -17.66 -1.72 -6.09
C ALA A 59 -16.48 -1.38 -7.02
N LEU A 60 -15.40 -0.82 -6.48
CA LEU A 60 -14.17 -0.53 -7.20
C LEU A 60 -13.45 -1.81 -7.63
N LEU A 61 -13.35 -2.83 -6.75
CA LEU A 61 -12.83 -4.16 -7.09
C LEU A 61 -13.62 -4.78 -8.25
N THR A 62 -14.95 -4.72 -8.18
CA THR A 62 -15.83 -5.29 -9.19
C THR A 62 -15.68 -4.56 -10.53
N ALA A 63 -15.62 -3.22 -10.49
CA ALA A 63 -15.41 -2.41 -11.68
C ALA A 63 -14.03 -2.65 -12.31
N LEU A 64 -12.98 -2.86 -11.51
CA LEU A 64 -11.66 -3.23 -12.03
C LEU A 64 -11.65 -4.65 -12.62
N ALA A 65 -12.25 -5.62 -11.92
CA ALA A 65 -12.15 -7.04 -12.29
C ALA A 65 -13.06 -7.45 -13.46
N TYR A 66 -14.26 -6.88 -13.55
CA TYR A 66 -15.29 -7.31 -14.49
C TYR A 66 -15.72 -6.23 -15.49
N ASP A 67 -15.14 -5.02 -15.41
CA ASP A 67 -15.54 -3.85 -16.20
C ASP A 67 -17.05 -3.54 -16.11
N GLN A 68 -17.68 -3.96 -15.00
CA GLN A 68 -19.11 -3.85 -14.74
C GLN A 68 -19.35 -3.37 -13.31
N SER A 69 -20.38 -2.54 -13.12
CA SER A 69 -20.83 -2.06 -11.82
C SER A 69 -21.95 -2.97 -11.26
N LEU A 70 -21.59 -4.05 -10.57
CA LEU A 70 -22.61 -4.88 -9.90
C LEU A 70 -23.00 -4.28 -8.54
N PRO A 71 -24.25 -4.46 -8.06
CA PRO A 71 -24.63 -4.07 -6.71
C PRO A 71 -23.91 -4.95 -5.67
N THR A 72 -23.04 -4.36 -4.84
CA THR A 72 -22.24 -5.08 -3.84
C THR A 72 -22.68 -4.75 -2.41
N LEU A 73 -22.87 -5.78 -1.58
CA LEU A 73 -23.04 -5.66 -0.12
C LEU A 73 -21.68 -5.58 0.59
N THR A 74 -21.66 -5.22 1.88
CA THR A 74 -20.43 -5.09 2.68
C THR A 74 -19.69 -6.44 2.79
N SER A 75 -18.43 -6.50 2.34
CA SER A 75 -17.60 -7.71 2.41
C SER A 75 -17.33 -8.16 3.85
N MET A 76 -17.73 -9.38 4.20
CA MET A 76 -17.43 -10.04 5.50
C MET A 76 -16.15 -10.90 5.45
N GLN A 77 -15.54 -11.09 4.27
CA GLN A 77 -14.34 -11.88 4.02
C GLN A 77 -13.44 -11.18 2.99
N THR A 78 -12.12 -11.36 3.08
CA THR A 78 -11.14 -10.87 2.09
C THR A 78 -11.45 -11.43 0.70
N ASN A 79 -11.68 -10.54 -0.27
CA ASN A 79 -11.95 -10.91 -1.65
C ASN A 79 -10.71 -10.58 -2.49
N SER A 80 -10.25 -11.51 -3.32
CA SER A 80 -9.06 -11.32 -4.15
C SER A 80 -9.38 -11.62 -5.61
N SER A 81 -9.09 -10.68 -6.51
CA SER A 81 -9.26 -10.86 -7.96
C SER A 81 -7.94 -10.58 -8.68
N VAL A 82 -7.67 -11.34 -9.74
CA VAL A 82 -6.50 -11.08 -10.59
C VAL A 82 -6.89 -10.01 -11.61
N TYR A 83 -6.21 -8.88 -11.58
CA TYR A 83 -6.36 -7.81 -12.56
C TYR A 83 -5.21 -7.86 -13.56
N SER A 84 -5.54 -7.88 -14.85
CA SER A 84 -4.55 -7.90 -15.93
C SER A 84 -4.56 -6.55 -16.64
N ILE A 85 -3.49 -5.74 -16.48
CA ILE A 85 -3.32 -4.48 -17.23
C ILE A 85 -3.06 -4.78 -18.71
N SER A 86 -2.26 -5.82 -18.97
CA SER A 86 -1.89 -6.27 -20.32
C SER A 86 -1.66 -7.77 -20.32
N SER A 87 -1.52 -8.38 -21.50
CA SER A 87 -1.30 -9.83 -21.65
C SER A 87 -0.11 -10.36 -20.84
N ASN A 88 0.86 -9.50 -20.49
CA ASN A 88 2.09 -9.87 -19.80
C ASN A 88 2.22 -9.25 -18.40
N LYS A 89 1.24 -8.46 -17.95
CA LYS A 89 1.26 -7.82 -16.61
C LYS A 89 -0.07 -8.04 -15.92
N SER A 90 -0.06 -8.92 -14.92
CA SER A 90 -1.18 -9.15 -14.01
C SER A 90 -0.72 -9.05 -12.57
N PHE A 91 -1.62 -8.63 -11.70
CA PHE A 91 -1.41 -8.55 -10.26
C PHE A 91 -2.69 -8.89 -9.50
N LEU A 92 -2.54 -9.23 -8.22
CA LEU A 92 -3.66 -9.56 -7.35
C LEU A 92 -4.20 -8.29 -6.70
N VAL A 93 -5.50 -8.04 -6.81
CA VAL A 93 -6.21 -6.99 -6.09
C VAL A 93 -6.94 -7.63 -4.91
N VAL A 94 -6.59 -7.22 -3.69
CA VAL A 94 -7.16 -7.76 -2.46
C VAL A 94 -8.03 -6.69 -1.79
N ASP A 95 -9.34 -6.92 -1.72
CA ASP A 95 -10.29 -6.12 -0.93
C ASP A 95 -10.23 -6.56 0.53
N ILE A 96 -9.69 -5.68 1.38
CA ILE A 96 -9.63 -5.91 2.83
C ILE A 96 -10.84 -5.23 3.48
N PRO A 97 -11.71 -5.99 4.18
CA PRO A 97 -12.86 -5.45 4.89
C PRO A 97 -12.46 -4.35 5.89
N GLY A 98 -13.11 -3.19 5.81
CA GLY A 98 -12.81 -2.03 6.68
C GLY A 98 -13.32 -2.17 8.13
N HIS A 99 -13.75 -3.36 8.56
CA HIS A 99 -14.29 -3.57 9.89
C HIS A 99 -13.13 -3.64 10.92
N PRO A 100 -13.23 -2.98 12.09
CA PRO A 100 -12.13 -2.91 13.07
C PRO A 100 -11.52 -4.25 13.50
N ARG A 101 -12.32 -5.33 13.50
CA ARG A 101 -11.86 -6.70 13.81
C ARG A 101 -10.92 -7.34 12.76
N ILE A 102 -10.91 -6.81 11.54
CA ILE A 102 -10.18 -7.38 10.39
C ILE A 102 -8.90 -6.57 10.08
N ARG A 103 -8.63 -5.49 10.84
CA ARG A 103 -7.41 -4.67 10.71
C ARG A 103 -6.11 -5.45 10.88
N THR A 104 -6.11 -6.55 11.65
CA THR A 104 -4.97 -7.46 11.78
C THR A 104 -4.63 -8.19 10.48
N GLN A 105 -5.60 -8.46 9.60
CA GLN A 105 -5.34 -9.09 8.30
C GLN A 105 -4.58 -8.15 7.34
N VAL A 106 -4.68 -6.83 7.53
CA VAL A 106 -3.88 -5.87 6.75
C VAL A 106 -2.40 -6.16 6.96
N GLN A 107 -1.95 -6.42 8.19
CA GLN A 107 -0.53 -6.71 8.47
C GLN A 107 -0.04 -7.99 7.80
N GLU A 108 -0.88 -9.01 7.69
CA GLU A 108 -0.54 -10.26 7.00
C GLU A 108 -0.31 -10.02 5.50
N HIS A 109 -1.19 -9.23 4.87
CA HIS A 109 -1.13 -8.92 3.45
C HIS A 109 -0.14 -7.79 3.09
N LEU A 110 0.27 -6.96 4.07
CA LEU A 110 1.27 -5.91 3.83
C LEU A 110 2.61 -6.47 3.38
N SER A 111 2.95 -7.71 3.77
CA SER A 111 4.18 -8.39 3.36
C SER A 111 4.26 -8.68 1.85
N SER A 112 3.10 -8.86 1.19
CA SER A 112 2.98 -9.14 -0.25
C SER A 112 2.53 -7.92 -1.07
N ALA A 113 2.26 -6.79 -0.42
CA ALA A 113 1.78 -5.58 -1.06
C ALA A 113 2.89 -4.85 -1.83
N LYS A 114 2.62 -4.56 -3.11
CA LYS A 114 3.38 -3.60 -3.90
C LYS A 114 2.86 -2.18 -3.72
N ALA A 115 1.54 -2.05 -3.65
CA ALA A 115 0.88 -0.78 -3.38
C ALA A 115 -0.38 -0.96 -2.54
N ILE A 116 -0.79 0.12 -1.88
CA ILE A 116 -1.98 0.20 -1.06
C ILE A 116 -2.86 1.31 -1.62
N ALA A 117 -4.06 0.98 -2.09
CA ALA A 117 -5.07 1.97 -2.45
C ALA A 117 -6.02 2.20 -1.26
N PHE A 118 -5.87 3.35 -0.61
CA PHE A 118 -6.74 3.83 0.45
C PHE A 118 -7.95 4.55 -0.14
N VAL A 119 -9.09 3.86 -0.20
CA VAL A 119 -10.34 4.34 -0.79
C VAL A 119 -11.12 5.20 0.22
N VAL A 120 -11.45 6.42 -0.21
CA VAL A 120 -12.15 7.43 0.58
C VAL A 120 -13.39 7.91 -0.17
N ASP A 121 -14.54 7.92 0.49
CA ASP A 121 -15.74 8.54 -0.07
C ASP A 121 -15.62 10.08 -0.01
N ALA A 122 -15.39 10.69 -1.17
CA ALA A 122 -15.20 12.12 -1.29
C ALA A 122 -16.47 12.92 -0.92
N SER A 123 -17.66 12.33 -1.04
CA SER A 123 -18.93 13.00 -0.73
C SER A 123 -19.20 13.11 0.77
N THR A 124 -18.70 12.16 1.57
CA THR A 124 -18.95 12.09 3.02
C THR A 124 -17.76 12.47 3.88
N ILE A 125 -16.58 12.73 3.28
CA ILE A 125 -15.34 13.06 3.99
C ILE A 125 -15.45 14.24 4.96
N SER A 126 -16.33 15.21 4.70
CA SER A 126 -16.53 16.35 5.63
C SER A 126 -17.24 15.97 6.93
N ARG A 127 -17.99 14.87 6.95
CA ARG A 127 -18.67 14.36 8.15
C ARG A 127 -17.84 13.27 8.82
N ASN A 128 -17.22 12.41 8.02
CA ASN A 128 -16.53 11.21 8.50
C ASN A 128 -15.00 11.38 8.56
N GLY A 129 -14.47 12.58 8.30
CA GLY A 129 -13.04 12.85 8.18
C GLY A 129 -12.19 12.36 9.34
N ALA A 130 -12.64 12.55 10.58
CA ALA A 130 -11.92 12.10 11.77
C ALA A 130 -11.76 10.57 11.82
N ALA A 131 -12.83 9.81 11.51
CA ALA A 131 -12.81 8.35 11.50
C ALA A 131 -12.00 7.79 10.33
N VAL A 132 -12.06 8.44 9.16
CA VAL A 132 -11.24 8.07 7.99
C VAL A 132 -9.76 8.33 8.27
N ALA A 133 -9.43 9.49 8.86
CA ALA A 133 -8.06 9.84 9.23
C ALA A 133 -7.50 8.91 10.31
N GLU A 134 -8.32 8.43 11.25
CA GLU A 134 -7.90 7.41 12.22
C GLU A 134 -7.47 6.12 11.54
N HIS A 135 -8.27 5.65 10.59
CA HIS A 135 -7.95 4.45 9.85
C HIS A 135 -6.68 4.68 9.01
N LEU A 136 -6.58 5.81 8.32
CA LEU A 136 -5.40 6.15 7.55
C LEU A 136 -4.14 6.19 8.43
N HIS A 137 -4.19 6.81 9.61
CA HIS A 137 -3.08 6.81 10.56
C HIS A 137 -2.64 5.39 10.94
N THR A 138 -3.58 4.47 11.16
CA THR A 138 -3.25 3.06 11.44
C THR A 138 -2.50 2.41 10.26
N ILE A 139 -2.85 2.77 9.02
CA ILE A 139 -2.18 2.28 7.81
C ILE A 139 -0.80 2.93 7.64
N LEU A 140 -0.67 4.24 7.85
CA LEU A 140 0.62 4.94 7.84
C LEU A 140 1.57 4.33 8.86
N HIS A 141 1.10 4.09 10.09
CA HIS A 141 1.85 3.39 11.11
C HIS A 141 2.30 2.00 10.65
N ALA A 142 1.37 1.22 10.09
CA ALA A 142 1.66 -0.12 9.62
C ALA A 142 2.73 -0.13 8.54
N ILE A 143 2.70 0.83 7.60
CA ILE A 143 3.72 1.00 6.56
C ILE A 143 5.08 1.35 7.17
N THR A 144 5.14 2.32 8.09
CA THR A 144 6.41 2.74 8.72
C THR A 144 6.97 1.71 9.69
N SER A 145 6.12 0.84 10.23
CA SER A 145 6.53 -0.27 11.10
C SER A 145 7.09 -1.49 10.34
N LEU A 146 7.05 -1.47 8.99
CA LEU A 146 7.56 -2.58 8.20
C LEU A 146 9.07 -2.76 8.39
N PRO A 147 9.57 -4.01 8.44
CA PRO A 147 11.00 -4.27 8.56
C PRO A 147 11.78 -3.64 7.39
N PRO A 148 13.01 -3.10 7.64
CA PRO A 148 13.84 -2.48 6.59
C PRO A 148 14.32 -3.48 5.52
N SER A 149 14.09 -4.77 5.71
CA SER A 149 14.31 -5.81 4.71
C SER A 149 13.25 -5.84 3.61
N GLN A 150 12.08 -5.25 3.85
CA GLN A 150 10.94 -5.22 2.93
C GLN A 150 10.91 -3.91 2.14
N SER A 151 10.44 -3.97 0.89
CA SER A 151 10.14 -2.75 0.12
C SER A 151 8.88 -2.08 0.68
N LEU A 152 8.97 -0.78 0.96
CA LEU A 152 7.81 0.04 1.32
C LEU A 152 6.81 0.06 0.16
N PRO A 153 5.53 -0.26 0.40
CA PRO A 153 4.50 -0.17 -0.64
C PRO A 153 4.18 1.29 -0.96
N SER A 154 3.85 1.57 -2.22
CA SER A 154 3.36 2.90 -2.62
C SER A 154 1.93 3.13 -2.09
N LEU A 155 1.65 4.31 -1.52
CA LEU A 155 0.34 4.64 -0.98
C LEU A 155 -0.45 5.49 -1.98
N LEU A 156 -1.58 4.98 -2.44
CA LEU A 156 -2.51 5.71 -3.29
C LEU A 156 -3.77 6.08 -2.50
N ILE A 157 -4.08 7.36 -2.37
CA ILE A 157 -5.35 7.83 -1.81
C ILE A 157 -6.36 8.01 -2.94
N VAL A 158 -7.40 7.17 -2.95
CA VAL A 158 -8.44 7.17 -3.98
C VAL A 158 -9.66 7.93 -3.47
N ALA A 159 -9.88 9.13 -3.98
CA ALA A 159 -11.09 9.92 -3.75
C ALA A 159 -12.24 9.36 -4.61
N HIS A 160 -12.99 8.41 -4.05
CA HIS A 160 -14.10 7.72 -4.71
C HIS A 160 -15.42 8.49 -4.59
N LYS A 161 -16.37 8.15 -5.47
CA LYS A 161 -17.69 8.81 -5.61
C LYS A 161 -17.58 10.31 -5.91
N ALA A 162 -16.58 10.69 -6.70
CA ALA A 162 -16.34 12.07 -7.09
C ALA A 162 -17.53 12.69 -7.86
N ASP A 163 -18.37 11.86 -8.49
CA ASP A 163 -19.61 12.23 -9.16
C ASP A 163 -20.68 12.79 -8.22
N LEU A 164 -20.67 12.39 -6.94
CA LEU A 164 -21.63 12.85 -5.93
C LEU A 164 -21.26 14.21 -5.32
N LEU A 165 -20.07 14.74 -5.62
CA LEU A 165 -19.67 16.08 -5.21
C LEU A 165 -20.47 17.11 -6.03
N LYS A 166 -21.33 17.85 -5.34
CA LYS A 166 -22.05 18.98 -5.92
C LYS A 166 -21.06 20.13 -6.23
N ALA A 167 -20.47 20.11 -7.42
CA ALA A 167 -19.85 21.26 -8.04
C ALA A 167 -20.44 21.44 -9.46
N GLY A 168 -20.68 22.69 -9.83
CA GLY A 168 -21.51 23.07 -10.98
C GLY A 168 -21.04 22.46 -12.31
N THR A 169 -22.01 21.93 -13.05
CA THR A 169 -22.10 21.83 -14.52
C THR A 169 -20.94 21.30 -15.38
N SER A 170 -19.80 20.83 -14.84
CA SER A 170 -18.78 20.18 -15.67
C SER A 170 -18.04 19.02 -14.98
N VAL A 171 -18.04 17.87 -15.65
CA VAL A 171 -17.48 16.59 -15.17
C VAL A 171 -15.95 16.68 -14.93
N ASN A 172 -15.24 17.48 -15.73
CA ASN A 172 -13.78 17.61 -15.68
C ASN A 172 -13.26 18.53 -14.56
N GLN A 173 -14.12 19.30 -13.89
CA GLN A 173 -13.73 20.14 -12.75
C GLN A 173 -13.87 19.42 -11.40
N ASN A 174 -14.59 18.29 -11.38
CA ASN A 174 -14.88 17.56 -10.15
C ASN A 174 -13.71 16.69 -9.69
N GLU A 175 -12.86 16.24 -10.62
CA GLU A 175 -11.69 15.40 -10.35
C GLU A 175 -10.63 16.13 -9.48
N PRO A 176 -10.11 17.33 -9.86
CA PRO A 176 -9.17 18.05 -9.01
C PRO A 176 -9.82 18.53 -7.71
N LEU A 177 -11.13 18.81 -7.73
CA LEU A 177 -11.87 19.25 -6.54
C LEU A 177 -11.99 18.13 -5.50
N ALA A 178 -12.29 16.89 -5.93
CA ALA A 178 -12.42 15.74 -5.05
C ALA A 178 -11.10 15.44 -4.33
N VAL A 179 -10.02 15.38 -5.11
CA VAL A 179 -8.66 15.13 -4.60
C VAL A 179 -8.25 16.24 -3.63
N THR A 180 -8.40 17.51 -4.01
CA THR A 180 -8.05 18.65 -3.15
C THR A 180 -8.83 18.62 -1.84
N ARG A 181 -10.15 18.38 -1.90
CA ARG A 181 -11.00 18.30 -0.71
C ARG A 181 -10.57 17.18 0.24
N VAL A 182 -10.30 16.00 -0.30
CA VAL A 182 -9.85 14.84 0.47
C VAL A 182 -8.48 15.11 1.08
N LYS A 183 -7.50 15.59 0.29
CA LYS A 183 -6.15 15.94 0.75
C LYS A 183 -6.21 16.93 1.92
N THR A 184 -6.87 18.08 1.74
CA THR A 184 -6.93 19.13 2.78
C THR A 184 -7.63 18.66 4.06
N ILE A 185 -8.71 17.87 3.96
CA ILE A 185 -9.41 17.37 5.16
C ILE A 185 -8.56 16.35 5.90
N LEU A 186 -7.93 15.42 5.18
CA LEU A 186 -7.09 14.39 5.81
C LEU A 186 -5.85 15.01 6.45
N GLU A 187 -5.16 15.94 5.79
CA GLU A 187 -4.01 16.66 6.37
C GLU A 187 -4.40 17.37 7.67
N ARG A 188 -5.53 18.09 7.67
CA ARG A 188 -6.03 18.79 8.86
C ARG A 188 -6.38 17.83 10.02
N GLU A 189 -7.04 16.70 9.73
CA GLU A 189 -7.40 15.74 10.77
C GLU A 189 -6.18 14.95 11.29
N LEU A 190 -5.24 14.60 10.42
CA LEU A 190 -3.98 13.95 10.81
C LEU A 190 -3.10 14.90 11.63
N GLU A 191 -3.02 16.18 11.26
CA GLU A 191 -2.33 17.20 12.08
C GLU A 191 -2.97 17.35 13.45
N LYS A 192 -4.30 17.38 13.52
CA LYS A 192 -5.02 17.43 14.80
C LYS A 192 -4.68 16.21 15.67
N ARG A 193 -4.55 15.02 15.08
CA ARG A 193 -4.14 13.80 15.80
C ARG A 193 -2.69 13.87 16.25
N ARG A 194 -1.77 14.29 15.38
CA ARG A 194 -0.35 14.53 15.68
C ARG A 194 -0.19 15.48 16.87
N ALA A 195 -0.90 16.61 16.84
CA ALA A 195 -0.90 17.58 17.93
C ALA A 195 -1.53 17.04 19.23
N SER A 196 -2.60 16.23 19.14
CA SER A 196 -3.23 15.64 20.32
C SER A 196 -2.35 14.59 21.01
N GLN A 197 -1.54 13.85 20.26
CA GLN A 197 -0.59 12.87 20.79
C GLN A 197 0.67 13.56 21.33
N SER A 198 1.16 14.59 20.63
CA SER A 198 2.31 15.38 21.09
C SER A 198 2.01 16.24 22.32
N GLY A 199 0.78 16.78 22.44
CA GLY A 199 0.35 17.62 23.56
C GLY A 199 -0.21 16.87 24.78
N GLY A 200 -0.37 15.54 24.69
CA GLY A 200 -0.97 14.70 25.74
C GLY A 200 -0.01 14.23 26.84
N VAL A 201 1.29 14.50 26.74
CA VAL A 201 2.35 14.00 27.65
C VAL A 201 2.45 14.83 28.95
N GLY A 202 1.30 15.23 29.52
CA GLY A 202 1.24 16.18 30.64
C GLY A 202 0.51 15.73 31.90
N ILE A 203 0.05 14.48 31.98
CA ILE A 203 -0.61 13.96 33.19
C ILE A 203 -0.06 12.57 33.50
N GLU A 204 0.82 12.52 34.50
CA GLU A 204 1.34 11.30 35.11
C GLU A 204 0.19 10.39 35.56
N GLY A 205 0.03 9.26 34.86
CA GLY A 205 -0.83 8.15 35.24
C GLY A 205 0.04 6.94 35.59
N LEU A 206 0.16 6.69 36.90
CA LEU A 206 0.94 5.61 37.50
C LEU A 206 0.60 4.23 36.91
N GLY A 207 1.61 3.55 36.36
CA GLY A 207 1.68 2.09 36.32
C GLY A 207 0.93 1.37 35.19
N ALA A 208 1.57 1.28 34.03
CA ALA A 208 1.64 0.08 33.20
C ALA A 208 2.71 0.31 32.13
N GLU A 209 3.68 -0.61 32.11
CA GLU A 209 4.67 -0.95 31.09
C GLU A 209 4.73 -0.06 29.82
N ASP A 210 5.93 0.46 29.56
CA ASP A 210 6.33 1.33 28.46
C ASP A 210 5.84 0.92 27.05
N GLU A 211 4.59 1.27 26.69
CA GLU A 211 4.27 1.63 25.32
C GLU A 211 4.56 3.12 25.17
N LYS A 212 5.80 3.45 24.77
CA LYS A 212 6.07 4.75 24.16
C LYS A 212 4.98 4.94 23.10
N THR A 213 4.20 6.00 23.23
CA THR A 213 3.26 6.45 22.21
C THR A 213 4.11 6.98 21.05
N GLU A 214 4.78 6.07 20.33
CA GLU A 214 5.49 6.38 19.10
C GLU A 214 4.48 7.07 18.19
N MET A 215 4.92 8.16 17.57
CA MET A 215 4.15 8.99 16.65
C MET A 215 3.89 8.22 15.36
N GLY A 216 3.25 7.06 15.49
CA GLY A 216 3.30 5.93 14.58
C GLY A 216 3.01 6.29 13.13
N GLY A 217 4.04 6.63 12.38
CA GLY A 217 3.93 7.01 10.97
C GLY A 217 3.35 8.41 10.71
N LEU A 218 3.30 9.31 11.70
CA LEU A 218 2.95 10.73 11.53
C LEU A 218 4.15 11.67 11.63
N ASP A 219 5.36 11.12 11.69
CA ASP A 219 6.59 11.89 11.72
C ASP A 219 6.81 12.55 10.34
N CYS A 220 6.82 13.88 10.35
CA CYS A 220 7.32 14.71 9.25
C CYS A 220 8.71 15.18 9.64
N GLY A 221 9.71 15.02 8.75
CA GLY A 221 11.14 15.22 9.04
C GLY A 221 11.52 16.56 9.66
N ASN A 222 10.67 17.57 9.52
CA ASN A 222 10.77 18.84 10.23
C ASN A 222 9.57 18.98 11.18
N GLY A 223 9.70 18.51 12.43
CA GLY A 223 8.66 18.49 13.46
C GLY A 223 8.03 19.85 13.86
N THR A 224 8.34 20.93 13.15
CA THR A 224 7.83 22.29 13.34
C THR A 224 6.66 22.65 12.39
N ASN A 225 6.51 21.96 11.26
CA ASN A 225 5.48 22.28 10.27
C ASN A 225 4.22 21.41 10.47
N ALA A 226 3.07 21.91 10.02
CA ALA A 226 1.83 21.15 9.99
C ALA A 226 1.98 19.93 9.06
N PHE A 227 1.38 18.80 9.43
CA PHE A 227 1.42 17.57 8.65
C PHE A 227 0.93 17.81 7.21
N LYS A 228 1.76 17.41 6.25
CA LYS A 228 1.45 17.36 4.82
C LYS A 228 1.91 16.02 4.27
N PHE A 229 1.14 15.48 3.33
CA PHE A 229 1.52 14.22 2.69
C PHE A 229 2.81 14.33 1.87
N ASP A 230 3.11 15.53 1.37
CA ASP A 230 4.33 15.80 0.60
C ASP A 230 5.60 15.77 1.49
N ASP A 231 5.44 15.95 2.81
CA ASP A 231 6.52 15.96 3.80
C ASP A 231 6.59 14.63 4.60
N TRP A 232 5.81 13.62 4.20
CA TRP A 232 5.77 12.33 4.90
C TRP A 232 6.95 11.45 4.52
N GLU A 233 7.69 10.95 5.52
CA GLU A 233 8.91 10.17 5.30
C GLU A 233 8.65 8.67 5.04
N GLY A 234 7.41 8.21 5.22
CA GLY A 234 7.05 6.79 5.15
C GLY A 234 6.91 6.20 3.74
N GLY A 235 7.01 7.02 2.69
CA GLY A 235 6.95 6.57 1.30
C GLY A 235 6.30 7.56 0.36
N GLU A 236 6.11 7.14 -0.90
CA GLU A 236 5.42 7.94 -1.91
C GLU A 236 3.90 7.89 -1.69
N VAL A 237 3.26 9.07 -1.72
CA VAL A 237 1.80 9.22 -1.63
C VAL A 237 1.27 9.87 -2.90
N ALA A 238 0.39 9.16 -3.60
CA ALA A 238 -0.32 9.67 -4.76
C ALA A 238 -1.80 9.88 -4.44
N PHE A 239 -2.47 10.76 -5.18
CA PHE A 239 -3.91 10.98 -5.09
C PHE A 239 -4.56 10.84 -6.45
N VAL A 240 -5.68 10.11 -6.50
CA VAL A 240 -6.46 9.92 -7.71
C VAL A 240 -7.94 10.04 -7.37
N SER A 241 -8.73 10.61 -8.29
CA SER A 241 -10.18 10.63 -8.17
C SER A 241 -10.79 9.49 -8.97
N THR A 242 -11.87 8.88 -8.46
CA THR A 242 -12.62 7.87 -9.20
C THR A 242 -14.12 7.99 -8.96
N PHE A 243 -14.89 7.52 -9.93
CA PHE A 243 -16.33 7.31 -9.75
C PHE A 243 -16.78 6.07 -10.52
N VAL A 244 -17.79 5.39 -10.00
CA VAL A 244 -18.43 4.25 -10.66
C VAL A 244 -19.93 4.53 -10.70
N ARG A 245 -20.47 4.68 -11.91
CA ARG A 245 -21.92 4.79 -12.11
C ARG A 245 -22.52 3.40 -12.07
N GLN A 246 -23.49 3.17 -11.20
CA GLN A 246 -24.26 1.93 -11.24
C GLN A 246 -25.12 1.92 -12.51
N ALA A 247 -25.01 0.87 -13.31
CA ALA A 247 -25.90 0.61 -14.43
C ALA A 247 -27.36 0.57 -13.92
N LYS A 248 -28.21 1.45 -14.47
CA LYS A 248 -29.66 1.37 -14.20
C LYS A 248 -30.21 0.16 -14.95
N PRO A 249 -31.14 -0.62 -14.35
CA PRO A 249 -31.65 -1.85 -14.95
C PRO A 249 -32.54 -1.66 -16.19
N ASN A 250 -32.81 -0.42 -16.65
CA ASN A 250 -33.82 -0.11 -17.67
C ASN A 250 -33.34 0.85 -18.78
N SER A 251 -32.05 0.89 -19.10
CA SER A 251 -31.55 1.64 -20.26
C SER A 251 -30.65 0.75 -21.10
N ASP A 252 -31.07 0.46 -22.33
CA ASP A 252 -30.34 -0.28 -23.38
C ASP A 252 -29.09 0.48 -23.90
N ASP A 253 -28.46 1.29 -23.06
CA ASP A 253 -27.22 2.00 -23.39
C ASP A 253 -26.03 1.06 -23.12
N GLU A 254 -25.83 0.10 -24.03
CA GLU A 254 -24.58 -0.64 -24.18
C GLU A 254 -23.42 0.36 -24.36
N LYS A 255 -22.48 0.36 -23.40
CA LYS A 255 -21.39 1.34 -23.19
C LYS A 255 -21.82 2.67 -22.52
N CYS A 256 -22.41 2.60 -21.33
CA CYS A 256 -22.26 3.70 -20.38
C CYS A 256 -20.77 3.93 -20.11
N ASP A 257 -20.33 5.19 -20.10
CA ASP A 257 -18.97 5.72 -19.85
C ASP A 257 -18.33 5.29 -18.49
N ALA A 258 -18.27 4.00 -18.19
CA ALA A 258 -17.60 3.44 -17.02
C ALA A 258 -16.08 3.61 -17.14
N ASP A 259 -15.57 3.70 -18.37
CA ASP A 259 -14.15 3.82 -18.66
C ASP A 259 -13.59 5.15 -18.13
N GLY A 260 -14.28 6.28 -18.39
CA GLY A 260 -13.81 7.61 -18.02
C GLY A 260 -13.61 7.86 -16.53
N GLY A 261 -14.39 7.20 -15.66
CA GLY A 261 -14.31 7.40 -14.21
C GLY A 261 -13.22 6.63 -13.49
N LEU A 262 -12.54 5.71 -14.19
CA LEU A 262 -11.48 4.85 -13.66
C LEU A 262 -10.15 5.05 -14.39
N MET A 263 -10.11 5.85 -15.46
CA MET A 263 -8.91 6.07 -16.30
C MET A 263 -7.69 6.46 -15.48
N ASP A 264 -7.80 7.42 -14.57
CA ASP A 264 -6.67 7.89 -13.77
C ASP A 264 -6.12 6.81 -12.84
N LEU A 265 -7.02 6.00 -12.27
CA LEU A 265 -6.64 4.85 -11.45
C LEU A 265 -5.95 3.78 -12.30
N ARG A 266 -6.48 3.47 -13.49
CA ARG A 266 -5.88 2.48 -14.40
C ARG A 266 -4.50 2.93 -14.89
N ASN A 267 -4.35 4.21 -15.23
CA ASN A 267 -3.07 4.80 -15.64
C ASN A 267 -2.05 4.72 -14.51
N TRP A 268 -2.42 5.15 -13.30
CA TRP A 268 -1.53 5.05 -12.14
C TRP A 268 -1.12 3.61 -11.86
N LEU A 269 -2.06 2.65 -11.95
CA LEU A 269 -1.76 1.23 -11.78
C LEU A 269 -0.83 0.71 -12.87
N ALA A 270 -0.97 1.15 -14.13
CA ALA A 270 -0.10 0.73 -15.22
C ALA A 270 1.36 1.16 -15.03
N ASP A 271 1.57 2.33 -14.41
CA ASP A 271 2.90 2.89 -14.15
C ASP A 271 3.55 2.31 -12.88
N ASN A 272 2.74 2.01 -11.85
CA ASN A 272 3.24 1.62 -10.53
C ASN A 272 3.21 0.10 -10.28
N MET A 273 2.44 -0.69 -11.05
CA MET A 273 2.33 -2.16 -10.90
C MET A 273 3.17 -2.99 -11.88
#